data_AF-A0A3S0T7C7-F1
#
_entry.id   AF-A0A3S0T7C7-F1
#
_cell.length_a   1.000
_cell.length_b   1.000
_cell.length_c   1.000
_cell.angle_alpha   90.00
_cell.angle_beta   90.00
_cell.angle_gamma   90.00
#
_symmetry.space_group_name_H-M   'P 1'
#
loop_
_entity.id
_entity.type
_entity.pdbx_description
1 polymer ?
#
loop_
_entity_poly.entity_id
_entity_poly.type
_entity_poly.pdbx_seq_one_letter_code
_entity_poly.pdbx_strand_id
1 'polypeptide(L)'
;MGNFHTIASSLLVFGTINMTFVPTSSFINQRGYITELSPTAVSSLDKDDFIYSGYLLQYFIYKSSNIDQNKTVKMMENNIVANKDIIYNTKTNIDNVIIDTKELFEISLMASIINTSIYGMKTWKEFFAEAYSKWMTMPNEMKNKSWEILNNFFIDIYTPLQKKNFGSRITSLQKQRAKIDQYAAKSNISYNTNLTTKPIDAVDLKYFLPSFELGLQQLIPKNRKLWEQNYTFNALKTSLIMWQSSGMKDIKTDNVSFDGNILQNSIINDGKQDLTTELKNMMNDSYTRASQSAIIKFENFMNNSKHQYYSSFDKLDEDLKKITEYENNYYHEKGSTIFLKDSVQAMQKYYQWTDELMEFLKEQILNLFNMTYAITGDNFKYFLTGFLFSPDAPLLEKGRQTAAYTNYYFQSLPGSNRFISTRWAYIVISAKKFDNVFQGKTISEYLIGWWSSPNVFYTLNHEMGHAVDAYYGMIKETRNVAPKYFKNIVNSLGIKGQYMGNIFGYDDIASYNQKVNIIKIFLIIMFGTFCTSIIIAFVWGTSRNIRPQKK
;
A
#
# COMPACT_ATOMS: atom_id res chain seq x y z
N MET A 1 -54.18 7.92 -46.65
CA MET A 1 -53.74 8.72 -45.50
C MET A 1 -54.29 8.06 -44.24
N GLY A 2 -53.42 7.80 -43.27
CA GLY A 2 -53.75 7.22 -41.96
C GLY A 2 -53.57 5.70 -41.87
N ASN A 3 -52.87 5.11 -40.91
CA ASN A 3 -51.83 5.59 -39.99
C ASN A 3 -51.08 4.34 -39.49
N PHE A 4 -49.76 4.45 -39.39
CA PHE A 4 -48.85 3.51 -38.73
C PHE A 4 -49.22 3.40 -37.23
N HIS A 5 -49.88 2.32 -36.80
CA HIS A 5 -50.08 2.06 -35.36
C HIS A 5 -50.30 0.57 -35.10
N THR A 6 -49.26 -0.26 -35.22
CA THR A 6 -49.24 -1.58 -34.56
C THR A 6 -47.83 -2.15 -34.35
N ILE A 7 -46.84 -1.34 -33.94
CA ILE A 7 -45.58 -1.85 -33.37
C ILE A 7 -45.15 -0.90 -32.24
N ALA A 8 -45.88 -0.91 -31.13
CA ALA A 8 -45.51 -0.16 -29.92
C ALA A 8 -46.06 -0.82 -28.65
N SER A 9 -46.17 -2.16 -28.62
CA SER A 9 -46.77 -2.89 -27.50
C SER A 9 -45.87 -3.98 -26.90
N SER A 10 -44.59 -4.02 -27.26
CA SER A 10 -43.63 -5.02 -26.76
C SER A 10 -42.34 -4.44 -26.16
N LEU A 11 -42.30 -3.12 -25.89
CA LEU A 11 -41.11 -2.40 -25.41
C LEU A 11 -41.32 -1.59 -24.13
N LEU A 12 -42.37 -1.90 -23.36
CA LEU A 12 -42.64 -1.30 -22.04
C LEU A 12 -42.86 -2.40 -21.00
N VAL A 13 -41.78 -3.12 -20.69
CA VAL A 13 -41.58 -3.68 -19.34
C VAL A 13 -40.31 -3.03 -18.81
N PHE A 14 -40.38 -1.71 -18.60
CA PHE A 14 -39.49 -1.07 -17.66
C PHE A 14 -39.98 -1.48 -16.27
N GLY A 15 -39.25 -2.41 -15.67
CA GLY A 15 -39.37 -2.66 -14.23
C GLY A 15 -39.25 -1.34 -13.51
N THR A 16 -40.26 -1.02 -12.70
CA THR A 16 -40.25 0.07 -11.73
C THR A 16 -39.00 -0.06 -10.86
N ILE A 17 -37.97 0.73 -11.16
CA ILE A 17 -36.88 0.98 -10.21
C ILE A 17 -37.52 1.83 -9.12
N ASN A 18 -37.84 1.22 -7.98
CA ASN A 18 -38.09 1.97 -6.76
C ASN A 18 -36.78 2.67 -6.37
N MET A 19 -36.55 3.86 -6.93
CA MET A 19 -35.53 4.77 -6.41
C MET A 19 -36.07 5.35 -5.12
N THR A 20 -35.81 4.67 -4.01
CA THR A 20 -35.97 5.27 -2.69
C THR A 20 -34.93 6.38 -2.57
N PHE A 21 -35.34 7.62 -2.82
CA PHE A 21 -34.54 8.79 -2.49
C PHE A 21 -34.37 8.83 -0.98
N VAL A 22 -33.19 8.44 -0.50
CA VAL A 22 -32.82 8.62 0.91
C VAL A 22 -32.42 10.08 1.08
N PRO A 23 -33.09 10.84 1.96
CA PRO A 23 -32.62 12.16 2.34
C PRO A 23 -31.28 12.05 3.08
N THR A 24 -30.30 12.83 2.61
CA THR A 24 -28.94 13.00 3.19
C THR A 24 -28.93 13.50 4.64
N SER A 25 -30.08 13.74 5.25
CA SER A 25 -30.23 14.19 6.63
C SER A 25 -30.35 13.06 7.68
N SER A 26 -30.45 11.80 7.27
CA SER A 26 -30.56 10.66 8.21
C SER A 26 -29.22 10.07 8.70
N PHE A 27 -28.08 10.64 8.27
CA PHE A 27 -26.73 10.20 8.65
C PHE A 27 -26.29 10.57 10.08
N ILE A 28 -27.18 11.13 10.90
CA ILE A 28 -26.85 11.66 12.24
C ILE A 28 -27.68 10.95 13.30
N ASN A 29 -27.10 9.91 13.93
CA ASN A 29 -27.23 9.55 15.36
C ASN A 29 -27.20 8.04 15.63
N GLN A 30 -26.09 7.38 15.35
CA GLN A 30 -25.53 6.38 16.29
C GLN A 30 -24.01 6.47 16.28
N ARG A 31 -23.47 7.67 16.54
CA ARG A 31 -22.08 7.76 16.99
C ARG A 31 -22.04 7.10 18.36
N GLY A 32 -21.65 5.83 18.41
CA GLY A 32 -21.13 5.23 19.64
C GLY A 32 -19.91 6.05 20.05
N TYR A 33 -20.14 7.08 20.86
CA TYR A 33 -19.10 7.88 21.47
C TYR A 33 -18.46 7.01 22.53
N ILE A 34 -17.15 6.81 22.43
CA ILE A 34 -16.37 6.29 23.55
C ILE A 34 -16.33 7.44 24.57
N THR A 35 -17.26 7.46 25.51
CA THR A 35 -17.33 8.44 26.60
C THR A 35 -16.35 8.11 27.73
N GLU A 36 -15.72 6.93 27.67
CA GLU A 36 -14.76 6.40 28.66
C GLU A 36 -13.30 6.83 28.38
N LEU A 37 -13.08 7.96 27.72
CA LEU A 37 -11.73 8.44 27.40
C LEU A 37 -11.23 9.42 28.48
N SER A 38 -10.01 9.18 28.98
CA SER A 38 -9.39 10.05 29.99
C SER A 38 -9.25 11.49 29.48
N PRO A 39 -9.58 12.52 30.30
CA PRO A 39 -9.37 13.93 29.96
C PRO A 39 -7.89 14.32 29.73
N THR A 40 -6.95 13.40 29.94
CA THR A 40 -5.51 13.59 29.73
C THR A 40 -5.02 13.21 28.33
N ALA A 41 -5.88 12.74 27.42
CA ALA A 41 -5.47 12.35 26.07
C ALA A 41 -5.07 13.58 25.24
N VAL A 42 -3.80 13.65 24.84
CA VAL A 42 -3.29 14.73 23.98
C VAL A 42 -3.86 14.58 22.59
N SER A 43 -4.44 15.67 22.09
CA SER A 43 -5.11 15.70 20.79
C SER A 43 -4.31 16.50 19.75
N SER A 44 -4.36 16.09 18.48
CA SER A 44 -3.72 16.79 17.36
C SER A 44 -4.76 17.26 16.34
N LEU A 45 -4.47 18.35 15.63
CA LEU A 45 -5.20 18.73 14.41
C LEU A 45 -4.74 17.91 13.19
N ASP A 46 -3.57 17.29 13.29
CA ASP A 46 -2.93 16.55 12.20
C ASP A 46 -3.15 15.04 12.39
N LYS A 47 -3.60 14.38 11.33
CA LYS A 47 -3.82 12.92 11.34
C LYS A 47 -2.48 12.17 11.30
N ASP A 48 -1.47 12.78 10.68
CA ASP A 48 -0.17 12.14 10.47
C ASP A 48 0.60 11.97 11.79
N ASP A 49 0.23 12.70 12.84
CA ASP A 49 0.75 12.47 14.19
C ASP A 49 0.32 11.12 14.79
N PHE A 50 -0.56 10.38 14.15
CA PHE A 50 -0.96 9.02 14.56
C PHE A 50 -0.52 7.94 13.56
N ILE A 51 0.06 8.30 12.41
CA ILE A 51 0.55 7.39 11.36
C ILE A 51 2.04 7.70 11.11
N TYR A 52 2.88 7.36 12.09
CA TYR A 52 4.28 7.81 12.13
C TYR A 52 5.28 6.70 12.41
N SER A 53 4.87 5.43 12.34
CA SER A 53 5.79 4.31 12.52
C SER A 53 6.88 4.31 11.46
N GLY A 54 6.59 4.84 10.27
CA GLY A 54 7.58 5.09 9.23
C GLY A 54 8.71 6.00 9.68
N TYR A 55 8.41 7.11 10.37
CA TYR A 55 9.45 7.99 10.92
C TYR A 55 10.35 7.27 11.92
N LEU A 56 9.76 6.47 12.82
CA LEU A 56 10.52 5.69 13.80
C LEU A 56 11.42 4.66 13.13
N LEU A 57 10.93 4.01 12.08
CA LEU A 57 11.72 3.06 11.29
C LEU A 57 12.88 3.76 10.58
N GLN A 58 12.65 4.91 9.95
CA GLN A 58 13.73 5.70 9.33
C GLN A 58 14.78 6.11 10.37
N TYR A 59 14.35 6.55 11.55
CA TYR A 59 15.26 6.87 12.64
C TYR A 59 16.07 5.66 13.12
N PHE A 60 15.41 4.50 13.31
CA PHE A 60 16.10 3.27 13.65
C PHE A 60 17.12 2.84 12.59
N ILE A 61 16.77 2.97 11.31
CA ILE A 61 17.66 2.67 10.17
C ILE A 61 18.90 3.55 10.23
N TYR A 62 18.73 4.86 10.42
CA TYR A 62 19.84 5.81 10.60
C TYR A 62 20.76 5.37 11.75
N LYS A 63 20.19 5.08 12.92
CA LYS A 63 20.93 4.61 14.10
C LYS A 63 21.57 3.23 13.91
N SER A 64 21.11 2.45 12.93
CA SER A 64 21.66 1.13 12.56
C SER A 64 22.55 1.22 11.33
N SER A 65 23.26 2.34 11.17
CA SER A 65 24.19 2.59 10.07
C SER A 65 25.35 3.46 10.53
N ASN A 66 26.40 3.54 9.70
CA ASN A 66 27.51 4.47 9.89
C ASN A 66 27.45 5.67 8.93
N ILE A 67 26.25 6.08 8.51
CA ILE A 67 26.07 7.13 7.51
C ILE A 67 26.59 8.50 7.98
N ASP A 68 26.46 8.80 9.27
CA ASP A 68 26.95 10.01 9.94
C ASP A 68 28.49 10.15 9.90
N GLN A 69 29.19 9.03 9.68
CA GLN A 69 30.64 8.96 9.56
C GLN A 69 31.11 8.95 8.10
N ASN A 70 30.20 8.74 7.14
CA ASN A 70 30.51 8.59 5.73
C ASN A 70 31.07 9.88 5.12
N LYS A 71 32.24 9.79 4.47
CA LYS A 71 32.89 10.96 3.86
C LYS A 71 32.06 11.56 2.73
N THR A 72 31.50 10.72 1.85
CA THR A 72 30.67 11.14 0.71
C THR A 72 29.47 11.94 1.17
N VAL A 73 28.78 11.47 2.21
CA VAL A 73 27.61 12.17 2.78
C VAL A 73 27.98 13.54 3.32
N LYS A 74 29.07 13.64 4.11
CA LYS A 74 29.58 14.93 4.60
C LYS A 74 29.93 15.89 3.47
N MET A 75 30.47 15.37 2.37
CA MET A 75 30.76 16.17 1.18
C MET A 75 29.48 16.64 0.49
N MET A 76 28.48 15.78 0.34
CA MET A 76 27.16 16.17 -0.18
C MET A 76 26.51 17.24 0.69
N GLU A 77 26.56 17.10 2.02
CA GLU A 77 26.06 18.11 2.96
C GLU A 77 26.73 19.47 2.75
N ASN A 78 28.07 19.49 2.64
CA ASN A 78 28.83 20.70 2.38
C ASN A 78 28.46 21.32 1.02
N ASN A 79 28.31 20.49 -0.02
CA ASN A 79 27.91 20.92 -1.36
C ASN A 79 26.49 21.52 -1.34
N ILE A 80 25.57 20.92 -0.59
CA ILE A 80 24.20 21.45 -0.41
C ILE A 80 24.23 22.81 0.28
N VAL A 81 24.99 22.96 1.36
CA VAL A 81 25.12 24.24 2.08
C VAL A 81 25.74 25.32 1.21
N ALA A 82 26.82 24.99 0.47
CA ALA A 82 27.52 25.92 -0.40
C ALA A 82 26.67 26.36 -1.61
N ASN A 83 25.83 25.47 -2.13
CA ASN A 83 25.01 25.70 -3.32
C ASN A 83 23.51 25.90 -3.01
N LYS A 84 23.15 26.16 -1.75
CA LYS A 84 21.74 26.21 -1.31
C LYS A 84 20.90 27.19 -2.13
N ASP A 85 21.45 28.35 -2.49
CA ASP A 85 20.71 29.39 -3.21
C ASP A 85 20.42 28.95 -4.66
N ILE A 86 21.24 28.06 -5.23
CA ILE A 86 21.02 27.49 -6.57
C ILE A 86 20.01 26.34 -6.48
N ILE A 87 20.18 25.44 -5.51
CA ILE A 87 19.33 24.27 -5.30
C ILE A 87 17.89 24.69 -4.99
N TYR A 88 17.72 25.74 -4.17
CA TYR A 88 16.43 26.19 -3.68
C TYR A 88 15.88 27.45 -4.41
N ASN A 89 16.39 27.83 -5.58
CA ASN A 89 15.95 29.03 -6.31
C ASN A 89 14.56 28.94 -6.98
N THR A 90 13.76 27.90 -6.73
CA THR A 90 12.47 27.68 -7.40
C THR A 90 11.30 28.17 -6.53
N LYS A 91 10.31 28.83 -7.16
CA LYS A 91 9.09 29.43 -6.54
C LYS A 91 8.22 28.48 -5.69
N THR A 92 8.47 27.17 -5.71
CA THR A 92 7.73 26.13 -5.00
C THR A 92 8.44 25.64 -3.73
N ASN A 93 9.55 26.28 -3.33
CA ASN A 93 10.25 25.94 -2.11
C ASN A 93 9.59 26.58 -0.89
N ILE A 94 9.63 25.87 0.23
CA ILE A 94 9.13 26.35 1.51
C ILE A 94 9.93 27.61 1.88
N ASP A 95 9.25 28.76 1.98
CA ASP A 95 9.86 30.03 2.40
C ASP A 95 10.63 29.82 3.73
N ASN A 96 11.84 30.38 3.84
CA ASN A 96 12.76 30.27 4.99
C ASN A 96 13.35 28.87 5.24
N VAL A 97 14.15 28.34 4.31
CA VAL A 97 14.92 27.10 4.49
C VAL A 97 15.87 27.21 5.68
N ILE A 98 15.60 26.46 6.76
CA ILE A 98 16.50 26.29 7.89
C ILE A 98 17.28 24.98 7.69
N ILE A 99 18.55 25.08 7.29
CA ILE A 99 19.46 23.95 7.09
C ILE A 99 20.31 23.77 8.35
N ASP A 100 19.69 23.37 9.46
CA ASP A 100 20.36 23.24 10.77
C ASP A 100 20.42 21.79 11.30
N THR A 101 19.68 20.89 10.68
CA THR A 101 19.45 19.51 11.15
C THR A 101 19.88 18.48 10.11
N LYS A 102 21.18 18.43 9.81
CA LYS A 102 21.77 17.49 8.83
C LYS A 102 21.43 16.01 9.09
N GLU A 103 21.18 15.65 10.35
CA GLU A 103 20.66 14.33 10.76
C GLU A 103 19.42 13.93 9.95
N LEU A 104 18.54 14.86 9.58
CA LEU A 104 17.33 14.56 8.81
C LEU A 104 17.63 14.19 7.35
N PHE A 105 18.66 14.80 6.76
CA PHE A 105 19.17 14.41 5.45
C PHE A 105 19.74 13.00 5.51
N GLU A 106 20.59 12.72 6.50
CA GLU A 106 21.18 11.40 6.74
C GLU A 106 20.10 10.32 6.99
N ILE A 107 19.07 10.63 7.79
CA ILE A 107 17.92 9.74 8.04
C ILE A 107 17.20 9.36 6.74
N SER A 108 16.84 10.36 5.94
CA SER A 108 16.09 10.15 4.70
C SER A 108 16.92 9.40 3.65
N LEU A 109 18.19 9.77 3.50
CA LEU A 109 19.10 9.10 2.57
C LEU A 109 19.31 7.64 2.96
N MET A 110 19.57 7.35 4.24
CA MET A 110 19.77 5.98 4.71
C MET A 110 18.48 5.15 4.58
N ALA A 111 17.32 5.75 4.84
CA ALA A 111 16.03 5.12 4.63
C ALA A 111 15.85 4.66 3.18
N SER A 112 16.22 5.50 2.21
CA SER A 112 16.20 5.16 0.77
C SER A 112 17.17 4.04 0.39
N ILE A 113 18.26 3.85 1.14
CA ILE A 113 19.22 2.76 0.88
C ILE A 113 18.64 1.43 1.39
N ILE A 114 18.11 1.39 2.62
CA ILE A 114 17.58 0.16 3.22
C ILE A 114 16.30 -0.31 2.53
N ASN A 115 15.36 0.61 2.31
CA ASN A 115 14.07 0.30 1.69
C ASN A 115 14.02 0.83 0.26
N THR A 116 14.60 0.07 -0.67
CA THR A 116 14.76 0.49 -2.06
C THR A 116 13.43 0.60 -2.80
N SER A 117 12.71 1.72 -2.63
CA SER A 117 11.35 1.94 -3.17
C SER A 117 11.08 3.43 -3.40
N ILE A 118 10.93 3.85 -4.67
CA ILE A 118 10.48 5.22 -5.04
C ILE A 118 9.10 5.48 -4.46
N TYR A 119 8.20 4.47 -4.48
CA TYR A 119 6.88 4.62 -3.90
C TYR A 119 6.95 4.86 -2.38
N GLY A 120 7.84 4.14 -1.69
CA GLY A 120 8.12 4.30 -0.27
C GLY A 120 8.69 5.66 0.13
N MET A 121 9.28 6.42 -0.79
CA MET A 121 9.82 7.77 -0.50
C MET A 121 8.75 8.87 -0.45
N LYS A 122 7.52 8.58 -0.88
CA LYS A 122 6.47 9.61 -1.00
C LYS A 122 6.05 10.21 0.33
N THR A 123 6.03 9.38 1.38
CA THR A 123 5.58 9.72 2.73
C THR A 123 6.12 8.70 3.74
N TRP A 124 6.09 8.99 5.04
CA TRP A 124 6.43 8.02 6.08
C TRP A 124 5.49 6.81 6.09
N LYS A 125 4.20 7.01 5.80
CA LYS A 125 3.23 5.90 5.73
C LYS A 125 3.53 4.96 4.57
N GLU A 126 3.88 5.48 3.39
CA GLU A 126 4.31 4.64 2.25
C GLU A 126 5.62 3.92 2.60
N PHE A 127 6.55 4.61 3.25
CA PHE A 127 7.82 4.04 3.67
C PHE A 127 7.64 2.83 4.58
N PHE A 128 6.78 2.96 5.60
CA PHE A 128 6.50 1.88 6.55
C PHE A 128 5.84 0.68 5.86
N ALA A 129 4.83 0.94 5.02
CA ALA A 129 4.12 -0.10 4.29
C ALA A 129 5.03 -0.88 3.34
N GLU A 130 5.90 -0.18 2.61
CA GLU A 130 6.91 -0.80 1.76
C GLU A 130 7.91 -1.64 2.57
N ALA A 131 8.42 -1.11 3.68
CA ALA A 131 9.35 -1.84 4.52
C ALA A 131 8.72 -3.09 5.15
N TYR A 132 7.45 -2.99 5.56
CA TYR A 132 6.67 -4.12 6.07
C TYR A 132 6.49 -5.18 4.97
N SER A 133 6.15 -4.76 3.75
CA SER A 133 6.04 -5.63 2.59
C SER A 133 7.35 -6.35 2.27
N LYS A 134 8.47 -5.62 2.22
CA LYS A 134 9.81 -6.19 2.03
C LYS A 134 10.18 -7.19 3.14
N TRP A 135 9.94 -6.86 4.39
CA TRP A 135 10.24 -7.74 5.52
C TRP A 135 9.50 -9.07 5.42
N MET A 136 8.20 -9.02 5.12
CA MET A 136 7.33 -10.19 5.04
C MET A 136 7.57 -11.08 3.81
N THR A 137 7.92 -10.47 2.67
CA THR A 137 7.81 -11.14 1.36
C THR A 137 9.11 -11.36 0.61
N MET A 138 10.24 -10.81 1.09
CA MET A 138 11.54 -11.01 0.43
C MET A 138 11.92 -12.50 0.39
N PRO A 139 12.18 -13.07 -0.82
CA PRO A 139 12.62 -14.45 -0.94
C PRO A 139 13.90 -14.73 -0.15
N ASN A 140 14.02 -15.94 0.41
CA ASN A 140 15.14 -16.30 1.28
C ASN A 140 16.50 -16.10 0.61
N GLU A 141 16.62 -16.39 -0.68
CA GLU A 141 17.84 -16.23 -1.46
C GLU A 141 18.23 -14.77 -1.70
N MET A 142 17.30 -13.83 -1.50
CA MET A 142 17.49 -12.39 -1.69
C MET A 142 17.60 -11.62 -0.36
N LYS A 143 17.48 -12.31 0.79
CA LYS A 143 17.62 -11.70 2.11
C LYS A 143 19.05 -11.21 2.32
N ASN A 144 19.18 -9.90 2.48
CA ASN A 144 20.44 -9.17 2.57
C ASN A 144 20.53 -8.34 3.85
N LYS A 145 21.60 -7.55 4.02
CA LYS A 145 21.81 -6.67 5.17
C LYS A 145 20.63 -5.70 5.38
N SER A 146 20.08 -5.17 4.31
CA SER A 146 18.93 -4.27 4.37
C SER A 146 17.69 -4.97 4.93
N TRP A 147 17.40 -6.20 4.48
CA TRP A 147 16.32 -7.01 5.05
C TRP A 147 16.60 -7.37 6.52
N GLU A 148 17.85 -7.69 6.88
CA GLU A 148 18.23 -8.00 8.25
C GLU A 148 17.96 -6.85 9.21
N ILE A 149 18.25 -5.60 8.81
CA ILE A 149 17.93 -4.40 9.60
C ILE A 149 16.42 -4.25 9.78
N LEU A 150 15.62 -4.43 8.72
CA LEU A 150 14.17 -4.41 8.83
C LEU A 150 13.65 -5.51 9.76
N ASN A 151 14.22 -6.71 9.69
CA ASN A 151 13.85 -7.83 10.54
C ASN A 151 14.06 -7.53 12.02
N ASN A 152 15.19 -6.91 12.38
CA ASN A 152 15.43 -6.45 13.76
C ASN A 152 14.45 -5.35 14.17
N PHE A 153 14.12 -4.43 13.28
CA PHE A 153 13.13 -3.41 13.61
C PHE A 153 11.79 -4.05 13.97
N PHE A 154 11.21 -4.88 13.09
CA PHE A 154 9.86 -5.40 13.32
C PHE A 154 9.79 -6.34 14.55
N ILE A 155 10.81 -7.18 14.74
CA ILE A 155 10.81 -8.15 15.84
C ILE A 155 11.24 -7.49 17.17
N ASP A 156 12.34 -6.74 17.19
CA ASP A 156 12.98 -6.30 18.43
C ASP A 156 12.65 -4.87 18.85
N ILE A 157 12.24 -4.02 17.93
CA ILE A 157 11.94 -2.61 18.20
C ILE A 157 10.45 -2.35 18.19
N TYR A 158 9.81 -2.60 17.05
CA TYR A 158 8.41 -2.29 16.83
C TYR A 158 7.53 -3.03 17.84
N THR A 159 7.74 -4.33 18.04
CA THR A 159 6.93 -5.14 18.96
C THR A 159 6.99 -4.61 20.41
N PRO A 160 8.17 -4.36 21.03
CA PRO A 160 8.21 -3.75 22.37
C PRO A 160 7.68 -2.32 22.45
N LEU A 161 7.88 -1.50 21.41
CA LEU A 161 7.31 -0.14 21.35
C LEU A 161 5.78 -0.20 21.30
N GLN A 162 5.24 -1.07 20.45
CA GLN A 162 3.82 -1.22 20.22
C GLN A 162 3.08 -1.69 21.48
N LYS A 163 3.67 -2.61 22.26
CA LYS A 163 3.14 -3.05 23.57
C LYS A 163 3.00 -1.93 24.60
N LYS A 164 3.72 -0.82 24.45
CA LYS A 164 3.63 0.33 25.35
C LYS A 164 2.48 1.29 25.00
N ASN A 165 1.83 1.11 23.85
CA ASN A 165 0.65 1.86 23.42
C ASN A 165 0.87 3.38 23.47
N PHE A 166 1.95 3.85 22.83
CA PHE A 166 2.36 5.24 22.93
C PHE A 166 1.39 6.26 22.32
N GLY A 167 0.49 5.84 21.42
CA GLY A 167 -0.48 6.74 20.81
C GLY A 167 0.17 7.73 19.87
N SER A 168 -0.14 9.02 20.04
CA SER A 168 0.32 10.09 19.15
C SER A 168 1.81 10.40 19.26
N ARG A 169 2.41 10.79 18.14
CA ARG A 169 3.81 11.22 18.01
C ARG A 169 4.15 12.38 18.93
N ILE A 170 3.27 13.38 19.01
CA ILE A 170 3.48 14.65 19.75
C ILE A 170 3.99 14.40 21.18
N THR A 171 3.44 13.39 21.86
CA THR A 171 3.73 13.16 23.28
C THR A 171 4.80 12.12 23.54
N SER A 172 5.12 11.32 22.54
CA SER A 172 5.82 10.06 22.75
C SER A 172 7.09 9.92 21.92
N LEU A 173 7.30 10.77 20.91
CA LEU A 173 8.42 10.66 19.98
C LEU A 173 9.77 10.62 20.69
N GLN A 174 10.03 11.54 21.62
CA GLN A 174 11.31 11.57 22.35
C GLN A 174 11.55 10.29 23.15
N LYS A 175 10.52 9.76 23.83
CA LYS A 175 10.61 8.52 24.59
C LYS A 175 10.88 7.32 23.69
N GLN A 176 10.30 7.32 22.48
CA GLN A 176 10.51 6.26 21.50
C GLN A 176 11.91 6.33 20.88
N ARG A 177 12.39 7.54 20.52
CA ARG A 177 13.77 7.76 20.07
C ARG A 177 14.78 7.29 21.11
N ALA A 178 14.59 7.65 22.38
CA ALA A 178 15.48 7.21 23.46
C ALA A 178 15.56 5.67 23.60
N LYS A 179 14.46 4.96 23.36
CA LYS A 179 14.45 3.48 23.34
C LYS A 179 15.16 2.91 22.12
N ILE A 180 14.96 3.53 20.97
CA ILE A 180 15.68 3.18 19.74
C ILE A 180 17.19 3.38 19.94
N ASP A 181 17.62 4.51 20.52
CA ASP A 181 19.02 4.78 20.85
C ASP A 181 19.59 3.73 21.80
N GLN A 182 18.86 3.40 22.87
CA GLN A 182 19.28 2.38 23.84
C GLN A 182 19.48 1.01 23.18
N TYR A 183 18.62 0.65 22.23
CA TYR A 183 18.76 -0.59 21.49
C TYR A 183 19.92 -0.54 20.49
N ALA A 184 20.00 0.52 19.68
CA ALA A 184 21.03 0.70 18.67
C ALA A 184 22.44 0.64 19.30
N ALA A 185 22.61 1.23 20.49
CA ALA A 185 23.87 1.18 21.24
C ALA A 185 24.29 -0.24 21.68
N LYS A 186 23.37 -1.22 21.68
CA LYS A 186 23.62 -2.63 22.04
C LYS A 186 23.60 -3.57 20.84
N SER A 187 23.15 -3.11 19.68
CA SER A 187 23.03 -3.92 18.47
C SER A 187 24.36 -3.99 17.75
N ASN A 188 24.77 -5.20 17.36
CA ASN A 188 25.93 -5.40 16.49
C ASN A 188 25.56 -5.34 15.00
N ILE A 189 24.28 -5.16 14.69
CA ILE A 189 23.78 -5.13 13.32
C ILE A 189 23.77 -3.68 12.85
N SER A 190 24.62 -3.39 11.86
CA SER A 190 24.76 -2.07 11.24
C SER A 190 24.95 -2.22 9.74
N TYR A 191 24.39 -1.27 8.98
CA TYR A 191 24.70 -1.10 7.57
C TYR A 191 26.01 -0.32 7.41
N ASN A 192 26.92 -0.81 6.58
CA ASN A 192 28.20 -0.18 6.30
C ASN A 192 28.17 0.59 4.97
N THR A 193 27.94 1.89 5.07
CA THR A 193 27.95 2.82 3.93
C THR A 193 29.35 3.09 3.36
N ASN A 194 30.42 2.67 4.06
CA ASN A 194 31.81 2.89 3.65
C ASN A 194 32.41 1.74 2.81
N LEU A 195 31.63 0.70 2.47
CA LEU A 195 32.11 -0.39 1.62
C LEU A 195 32.38 0.10 0.20
N THR A 196 33.64 0.03 -0.23
CA THR A 196 34.06 0.47 -1.57
C THR A 196 33.85 -0.59 -2.66
N THR A 197 33.63 -1.85 -2.27
CA THR A 197 33.40 -2.97 -3.19
C THR A 197 32.26 -3.85 -2.68
N LYS A 198 31.60 -4.56 -3.61
CA LYS A 198 30.62 -5.59 -3.27
C LYS A 198 31.31 -6.76 -2.54
N PRO A 199 30.63 -7.45 -1.62
CA PRO A 199 31.15 -8.69 -1.04
C PRO A 199 31.39 -9.74 -2.13
N ILE A 200 32.37 -10.62 -1.90
CA ILE A 200 32.73 -11.71 -2.83
C ILE A 200 31.52 -12.61 -3.11
N ASP A 201 30.80 -12.99 -2.05
CA ASP A 201 29.58 -13.81 -2.13
C ASP A 201 28.33 -12.93 -2.17
N ALA A 202 28.28 -12.00 -3.14
CA ALA A 202 27.18 -11.07 -3.31
C ALA A 202 25.83 -11.80 -3.52
N VAL A 203 24.81 -11.34 -2.80
CA VAL A 203 23.41 -11.73 -3.04
C VAL A 203 22.95 -11.21 -4.39
N ASP A 204 22.36 -12.08 -5.21
CA ASP A 204 21.67 -11.65 -6.42
C ASP A 204 20.30 -11.06 -6.06
N LEU A 205 20.20 -9.74 -6.21
CA LEU A 205 18.98 -8.98 -5.98
C LEU A 205 18.04 -8.97 -7.19
N LYS A 206 18.36 -9.72 -8.27
CA LYS A 206 17.50 -9.94 -9.44
C LYS A 206 17.02 -8.64 -10.11
N TYR A 207 17.84 -7.59 -10.08
CA TYR A 207 17.68 -6.41 -10.94
C TYR A 207 18.21 -6.79 -12.33
N PHE A 208 17.33 -7.39 -13.15
CA PHE A 208 17.69 -8.14 -14.36
C PHE A 208 18.04 -7.31 -15.61
N LEU A 209 17.89 -6.00 -15.57
CA LEU A 209 18.15 -5.17 -16.75
C LEU A 209 19.55 -4.56 -16.66
N PRO A 210 20.47 -4.83 -17.62
CA PRO A 210 21.86 -4.34 -17.59
C PRO A 210 22.00 -2.81 -17.61
N SER A 211 20.90 -2.08 -17.83
CA SER A 211 20.81 -0.62 -17.75
C SER A 211 20.23 -0.08 -16.44
N PHE A 212 19.81 -0.93 -15.51
CA PHE A 212 19.18 -0.52 -14.24
C PHE A 212 20.11 -0.86 -13.07
N GLU A 213 20.92 0.11 -12.72
CA GLU A 213 21.73 0.04 -11.50
C GLU A 213 20.82 0.10 -10.26
N LEU A 214 21.21 -0.56 -9.18
CA LEU A 214 20.43 -0.63 -7.95
C LEU A 214 20.45 0.73 -7.23
N GLY A 215 19.26 1.28 -6.96
CA GLY A 215 19.11 2.40 -6.03
C GLY A 215 19.96 3.61 -6.40
N LEU A 216 20.81 4.06 -5.46
CA LEU A 216 21.72 5.20 -5.63
C LEU A 216 22.81 4.98 -6.69
N GLN A 217 22.89 3.78 -7.25
CA GLN A 217 23.82 3.54 -8.33
C GLN A 217 23.39 4.21 -9.64
N GLN A 218 22.10 4.53 -9.80
CA GLN A 218 21.58 5.16 -11.02
C GLN A 218 22.12 6.59 -11.18
N LEU A 219 22.55 6.95 -12.38
CA LEU A 219 22.85 8.33 -12.73
C LEU A 219 21.57 9.12 -12.94
N ILE A 220 21.53 10.39 -12.50
CA ILE A 220 20.39 11.27 -12.78
C ILE A 220 20.41 11.62 -14.28
N PRO A 221 19.37 11.28 -15.05
CA PRO A 221 19.37 11.52 -16.49
C PRO A 221 19.25 13.01 -16.79
N LYS A 222 19.85 13.49 -17.89
CA LYS A 222 19.66 14.88 -18.35
C LYS A 222 18.23 15.18 -18.80
N ASN A 223 17.50 14.15 -19.23
CA ASN A 223 16.12 14.27 -19.70
C ASN A 223 15.14 14.39 -18.53
N ARG A 224 14.57 15.59 -18.34
CA ARG A 224 13.57 15.90 -17.32
C ARG A 224 12.38 14.95 -17.26
N LYS A 225 11.97 14.35 -18.38
CA LYS A 225 10.83 13.42 -18.42
C LYS A 225 11.10 12.11 -17.66
N LEU A 226 12.36 11.82 -17.35
CA LEU A 226 12.79 10.57 -16.70
C LEU A 226 13.11 10.76 -15.20
N TRP A 227 13.14 11.98 -14.68
CA TRP A 227 13.55 12.24 -13.29
C TRP A 227 12.66 11.55 -12.26
N GLU A 228 11.34 11.63 -12.42
CA GLU A 228 10.39 11.02 -11.46
C GLU A 228 10.46 9.48 -11.45
N GLN A 229 11.06 8.86 -12.48
CA GLN A 229 11.32 7.41 -12.54
C GLN A 229 12.74 7.04 -12.12
N ASN A 230 13.62 8.02 -11.90
CA ASN A 230 15.00 7.79 -11.53
C ASN A 230 15.13 7.70 -10.00
N TYR A 231 15.77 6.64 -9.53
CA TYR A 231 15.84 6.35 -8.10
C TYR A 231 16.68 7.39 -7.34
N THR A 232 17.90 7.65 -7.81
CA THR A 232 18.84 8.59 -7.16
C THR A 232 18.26 9.99 -7.07
N PHE A 233 17.59 10.46 -8.13
CA PHE A 233 16.88 11.73 -8.10
C PHE A 233 15.83 11.78 -6.99
N ASN A 234 14.96 10.76 -6.90
CA ASN A 234 13.91 10.71 -5.88
C ASN A 234 14.48 10.62 -4.45
N ALA A 235 15.57 9.87 -4.25
CA ALA A 235 16.25 9.76 -2.96
C ALA A 235 16.82 11.11 -2.50
N LEU A 236 17.51 11.84 -3.39
CA LEU A 236 18.04 13.17 -3.07
C LEU A 236 16.93 14.20 -2.87
N LYS A 237 15.93 14.23 -3.76
CA LYS A 237 14.74 15.09 -3.64
C LYS A 237 14.09 14.92 -2.27
N THR A 238 13.84 13.68 -1.86
CA THR A 238 13.20 13.38 -0.57
C THR A 238 14.09 13.76 0.62
N SER A 239 15.40 13.55 0.50
CA SER A 239 16.36 13.92 1.56
C SER A 239 16.46 15.44 1.76
N LEU A 240 16.43 16.21 0.67
CA LEU A 240 16.41 17.68 0.71
C LEU A 240 15.11 18.22 1.32
N ILE A 241 13.95 17.67 0.93
CA ILE A 241 12.64 18.04 1.50
C ILE A 241 12.61 17.77 3.01
N MET A 242 13.13 16.61 3.43
CA MET A 242 13.17 16.24 4.85
C MET A 242 14.09 17.16 5.65
N TRP A 243 15.23 17.56 5.08
CA TRP A 243 16.13 18.53 5.72
C TRP A 243 15.48 19.92 5.85
N GLN A 244 14.85 20.43 4.79
CA GLN A 244 14.22 21.75 4.77
C GLN A 244 13.01 21.88 5.71
N SER A 245 12.30 20.79 5.95
CA SER A 245 11.04 20.81 6.72
C SER A 245 11.19 20.53 8.22
N SER A 246 12.43 20.39 8.69
CA SER A 246 12.75 19.99 10.07
C SER A 246 12.09 18.66 10.50
N GLY A 247 11.66 17.82 9.55
CA GLY A 247 10.98 16.55 9.83
C GLY A 247 9.67 16.72 10.62
N MET A 248 9.07 17.92 10.59
CA MET A 248 7.93 18.24 11.45
C MET A 248 6.62 17.60 10.99
N LYS A 249 6.48 17.24 9.71
CA LYS A 249 5.26 16.64 9.16
C LYS A 249 5.59 15.62 8.08
N ASP A 250 4.65 14.73 7.82
CA ASP A 250 4.71 13.85 6.65
C ASP A 250 4.45 14.70 5.39
N ILE A 251 5.50 14.94 4.59
CA ILE A 251 5.41 15.81 3.42
C ILE A 251 5.27 14.97 2.17
N LYS A 252 4.18 15.22 1.44
CA LYS A 252 4.00 14.69 0.08
C LYS A 252 5.03 15.30 -0.86
N THR A 253 6.03 14.52 -1.21
CA THR A 253 7.15 14.96 -2.06
C THR A 253 6.73 15.31 -3.48
N ASP A 254 5.56 14.84 -3.93
CA ASP A 254 4.98 15.13 -5.26
C ASP A 254 4.70 16.64 -5.47
N ASN A 255 4.58 17.43 -4.40
CA ASN A 255 4.31 18.88 -4.46
C ASN A 255 5.57 19.75 -4.57
N VAL A 256 6.76 19.17 -4.39
CA VAL A 256 8.03 19.91 -4.42
C VAL A 256 8.81 19.50 -5.67
N SER A 257 9.35 20.47 -6.39
CA SER A 257 10.05 20.25 -7.64
C SER A 257 11.52 20.66 -7.53
N PHE A 258 12.43 19.75 -7.85
CA PHE A 258 13.84 20.07 -8.06
C PHE A 258 14.22 19.85 -9.52
N ASP A 259 15.23 20.58 -9.99
CA ASP A 259 15.86 20.31 -11.28
C ASP A 259 16.93 19.22 -11.10
N GLY A 260 16.78 18.10 -11.82
CA GLY A 260 17.71 16.97 -11.71
C GLY A 260 19.13 17.31 -12.18
N ASN A 261 19.30 18.24 -13.13
CA ASN A 261 20.63 18.71 -13.52
C ASN A 261 21.27 19.54 -12.40
N ILE A 262 20.48 20.35 -11.68
CA ILE A 262 20.98 21.09 -10.52
C ILE A 262 21.38 20.12 -9.42
N LEU A 263 20.57 19.10 -9.10
CA LEU A 263 20.96 18.10 -8.10
C LEU A 263 22.25 17.36 -8.48
N GLN A 264 22.36 16.96 -9.76
CA GLN A 264 23.58 16.32 -10.27
C GLN A 264 24.79 17.25 -10.17
N ASN A 265 24.68 18.50 -10.62
CA ASN A 265 25.82 19.41 -10.77
C ASN A 265 26.14 20.24 -9.51
N SER A 266 25.25 20.28 -8.51
CA SER A 266 25.45 21.08 -7.29
C SER A 266 25.65 20.22 -6.05
N ILE A 267 25.33 18.92 -6.10
CA ILE A 267 25.47 17.99 -4.96
C ILE A 267 26.45 16.87 -5.28
N ILE A 268 26.30 16.20 -6.43
CA ILE A 268 27.10 15.02 -6.80
C ILE A 268 28.40 15.42 -7.52
N ASN A 269 28.32 16.33 -8.49
CA ASN A 269 29.45 16.80 -9.29
C ASN A 269 29.50 18.34 -9.30
N ASP A 270 30.06 18.93 -8.25
CA ASP A 270 30.11 20.39 -8.03
C ASP A 270 31.17 21.11 -8.87
N GLY A 271 31.78 20.41 -9.83
CA GLY A 271 32.90 20.90 -10.65
C GLY A 271 34.26 20.86 -9.96
N LYS A 272 34.32 20.61 -8.64
CA LYS A 272 35.58 20.37 -7.90
C LYS A 272 35.79 18.88 -7.66
N GLN A 273 34.72 18.13 -7.46
CA GLN A 273 34.75 16.69 -7.25
C GLN A 273 33.51 16.02 -7.84
N ASP A 274 33.68 14.80 -8.34
CA ASP A 274 32.59 13.93 -8.78
C ASP A 274 32.42 12.78 -7.77
N LEU A 275 31.30 12.76 -7.06
CA LEU A 275 30.95 11.77 -6.02
C LEU A 275 30.20 10.56 -6.59
N THR A 276 30.08 10.43 -7.91
CA THR A 276 29.25 9.40 -8.57
C THR A 276 29.62 7.98 -8.14
N THR A 277 30.92 7.66 -8.08
CA THR A 277 31.40 6.31 -7.72
C THR A 277 31.19 6.04 -6.24
N GLU A 278 31.46 7.04 -5.41
CA GLU A 278 31.33 6.96 -3.97
C GLU A 278 29.86 6.83 -3.53
N LEU A 279 28.94 7.49 -4.25
CA LEU A 279 27.50 7.35 -4.04
C LEU A 279 27.02 5.94 -4.42
N LYS A 280 27.51 5.39 -5.55
CA LYS A 280 27.27 3.99 -5.96
C LYS A 280 27.71 3.00 -4.87
N ASN A 281 28.85 3.29 -4.23
CA ASN A 281 29.44 2.41 -3.21
C ASN A 281 28.60 2.30 -1.95
N MET A 282 27.78 3.31 -1.62
CA MET A 282 26.86 3.25 -0.48
C MET A 282 25.83 2.12 -0.59
N MET A 283 25.57 1.59 -1.81
CA MET A 283 24.68 0.44 -2.01
C MET A 283 25.37 -0.92 -1.82
N ASN A 284 26.70 -0.98 -1.65
CA ASN A 284 27.44 -2.24 -1.68
C ASN A 284 27.03 -3.21 -0.56
N ASP A 285 26.68 -2.71 0.63
CA ASP A 285 26.26 -3.58 1.75
C ASP A 285 24.86 -4.17 1.55
N SER A 286 24.05 -3.61 0.63
CA SER A 286 22.80 -4.24 0.19
C SER A 286 23.04 -5.57 -0.55
N TYR A 287 24.26 -5.85 -1.00
CA TYR A 287 24.63 -7.14 -1.59
C TYR A 287 25.17 -8.13 -0.54
N THR A 288 25.39 -7.71 0.71
CA THR A 288 25.81 -8.59 1.80
C THR A 288 24.65 -9.46 2.23
N ARG A 289 24.85 -10.78 2.27
CA ARG A 289 23.85 -11.74 2.73
C ARG A 289 23.44 -11.46 4.18
N ALA A 290 22.14 -11.60 4.46
CA ALA A 290 21.64 -11.55 5.83
C ALA A 290 22.31 -12.64 6.68
N SER A 291 22.55 -12.35 7.95
CA SER A 291 23.10 -13.37 8.86
C SER A 291 22.16 -14.57 8.99
N GLN A 292 22.73 -15.77 9.13
CA GLN A 292 21.94 -16.99 9.35
C GLN A 292 21.11 -16.88 10.64
N SER A 293 21.64 -16.21 11.67
CA SER A 293 20.91 -15.91 12.90
C SER A 293 19.65 -15.08 12.66
N ALA A 294 19.70 -14.08 11.77
CA ALA A 294 18.53 -13.26 11.45
C ALA A 294 17.48 -14.05 10.68
N ILE A 295 17.90 -14.92 9.76
CA ILE A 295 17.00 -15.82 9.01
C ILE A 295 16.29 -16.79 9.97
N ILE A 296 17.05 -17.50 10.81
CA ILE A 296 16.50 -18.43 11.82
C ILE A 296 15.56 -17.70 12.77
N LYS A 297 15.91 -16.49 13.21
CA LYS A 297 15.06 -15.67 14.08
C LYS A 297 13.71 -15.36 13.44
N PHE A 298 13.70 -14.99 12.16
CA PHE A 298 12.46 -14.73 11.42
C PHE A 298 11.62 -15.99 11.26
N GLU A 299 12.24 -17.11 10.88
CA GLU A 299 11.56 -18.40 10.72
C GLU A 299 10.95 -18.87 12.05
N ASN A 300 11.70 -18.78 13.15
CA ASN A 300 11.19 -19.08 14.49
C ASN A 300 10.04 -18.15 14.89
N PHE A 301 10.17 -16.85 14.60
CA PHE A 301 9.10 -15.89 14.90
C PHE A 301 7.82 -16.21 14.11
N MET A 302 7.94 -16.54 12.83
CA MET A 302 6.83 -16.97 11.98
C MET A 302 6.19 -18.26 12.47
N ASN A 303 6.99 -19.29 12.75
CA ASN A 303 6.48 -20.57 13.26
C ASN A 303 5.79 -20.41 14.61
N ASN A 304 6.38 -19.65 15.53
CA ASN A 304 5.77 -19.35 16.83
C ASN A 304 4.44 -18.60 16.67
N SER A 305 4.34 -17.68 15.70
CA SER A 305 3.09 -16.97 15.43
C SER A 305 1.98 -17.91 14.92
N LYS A 306 2.31 -18.91 14.10
CA LYS A 306 1.36 -19.95 13.67
C LYS A 306 0.85 -20.79 14.84
N HIS A 307 1.73 -21.09 15.80
CA HIS A 307 1.34 -21.80 17.01
C HIS A 307 0.52 -20.95 17.98
N GLN A 308 0.80 -19.65 18.05
CA GLN A 308 0.14 -18.74 18.99
C GLN A 308 -1.25 -18.30 18.52
N TYR A 309 -1.44 -18.08 17.21
CA TYR A 309 -2.66 -17.50 16.65
C TYR A 309 -3.45 -18.53 15.85
N TYR A 310 -3.19 -18.67 14.54
CA TYR A 310 -3.91 -19.60 13.69
C TYR A 310 -3.00 -20.63 13.04
N SER A 311 -3.32 -21.91 13.25
CA SER A 311 -2.59 -23.03 12.66
C SER A 311 -2.96 -23.29 11.19
N SER A 312 -4.10 -22.77 10.71
CA SER A 312 -4.58 -22.98 9.35
C SER A 312 -5.38 -21.78 8.83
N PHE A 313 -5.41 -21.65 7.50
CA PHE A 313 -6.20 -20.62 6.81
C PHE A 313 -7.69 -20.75 7.09
N ASP A 314 -8.23 -21.97 7.11
CA ASP A 314 -9.65 -22.20 7.39
C ASP A 314 -10.05 -21.74 8.80
N LYS A 315 -9.17 -21.91 9.79
CA LYS A 315 -9.46 -21.44 11.15
C LYS A 315 -9.42 -19.92 11.26
N LEU A 316 -8.44 -19.29 10.58
CA LEU A 316 -8.37 -17.84 10.45
C LEU A 316 -9.63 -17.27 9.81
N ASP A 317 -10.09 -17.86 8.70
CA ASP A 317 -11.31 -17.44 8.00
C ASP A 317 -12.55 -17.55 8.88
N GLU A 318 -12.76 -18.71 9.51
CA GLU A 318 -13.92 -18.95 10.41
C GLU A 318 -14.00 -17.89 11.52
N ASP A 319 -12.88 -17.65 12.21
CA ASP A 319 -12.84 -16.74 13.34
C ASP A 319 -13.03 -15.29 12.90
N LEU A 320 -12.39 -14.85 11.81
CA LEU A 320 -12.58 -13.50 11.27
C LEU A 320 -13.99 -13.29 10.73
N LYS A 321 -14.55 -14.27 10.02
CA LYS A 321 -15.91 -14.22 9.48
C LYS A 321 -16.94 -14.05 10.58
N LYS A 322 -16.78 -14.77 11.70
CA LYS A 322 -17.61 -14.63 12.90
C LYS A 322 -17.45 -13.27 13.58
N ILE A 323 -16.22 -12.80 13.77
CA ILE A 323 -15.94 -11.51 14.43
C ILE A 323 -16.51 -10.34 13.63
N THR A 324 -16.45 -10.43 12.30
CA THR A 324 -16.85 -9.38 11.36
C THR A 324 -18.22 -9.59 10.73
N GLU A 325 -18.99 -10.54 11.27
CA GLU A 325 -20.39 -10.70 10.89
C GLU A 325 -21.17 -9.41 11.18
N TYR A 326 -22.12 -9.07 10.32
CA TYR A 326 -22.99 -7.93 10.50
C TYR A 326 -24.44 -8.24 10.16
N GLU A 327 -25.32 -7.50 10.81
CA GLU A 327 -26.72 -7.35 10.42
C GLU A 327 -26.96 -5.86 10.24
N ASN A 328 -27.00 -5.42 8.98
CA ASN A 328 -27.18 -4.02 8.64
C ASN A 328 -28.67 -3.76 8.50
N ASN A 329 -29.26 -3.15 9.53
CA ASN A 329 -30.68 -2.82 9.57
C ASN A 329 -31.12 -1.83 8.47
N TYR A 330 -30.17 -1.10 7.87
CA TYR A 330 -30.43 -0.06 6.89
C TYR A 330 -30.55 -0.63 5.47
N TYR A 331 -29.65 -1.55 5.09
CA TYR A 331 -29.70 -2.25 3.80
C TYR A 331 -30.42 -3.59 3.86
N HIS A 332 -30.86 -4.02 5.05
CA HIS A 332 -31.39 -5.37 5.33
C HIS A 332 -30.44 -6.50 4.87
N GLU A 333 -29.14 -6.22 4.88
CA GLU A 333 -28.11 -7.15 4.49
C GLU A 333 -27.54 -7.85 5.73
N LYS A 334 -27.35 -9.15 5.62
CA LYS A 334 -26.60 -9.96 6.58
C LYS A 334 -25.40 -10.56 5.87
N GLY A 335 -24.26 -10.58 6.55
CA GLY A 335 -23.04 -11.10 5.96
C GLY A 335 -21.86 -10.93 6.89
N SER A 336 -20.67 -10.93 6.31
CA SER A 336 -19.43 -10.63 7.02
C SER A 336 -18.60 -9.68 6.18
N THR A 337 -17.78 -8.84 6.80
CA THR A 337 -16.86 -7.93 6.09
C THR A 337 -15.46 -8.52 5.91
N ILE A 338 -15.21 -9.72 6.43
CA ILE A 338 -14.03 -10.54 6.13
C ILE A 338 -14.47 -11.99 5.93
N PHE A 339 -14.27 -12.54 4.73
CA PHE A 339 -14.67 -13.91 4.34
C PHE A 339 -13.67 -14.43 3.30
N LEU A 340 -12.44 -14.66 3.78
CA LEU A 340 -11.25 -14.95 2.99
C LEU A 340 -11.44 -16.19 2.12
N LYS A 341 -12.04 -17.27 2.66
CA LYS A 341 -12.22 -18.54 1.93
C LYS A 341 -13.12 -18.36 0.72
N ASP A 342 -14.27 -17.74 0.91
CA ASP A 342 -15.23 -17.47 -0.16
C ASP A 342 -14.62 -16.53 -1.22
N SER A 343 -13.87 -15.50 -0.80
CA SER A 343 -13.16 -14.60 -1.72
C SER A 343 -12.10 -15.31 -2.56
N VAL A 344 -11.22 -16.11 -1.93
CA VAL A 344 -10.14 -16.83 -2.62
C VAL A 344 -10.71 -17.86 -3.59
N GLN A 345 -11.76 -18.59 -3.22
CA GLN A 345 -12.45 -19.54 -4.11
C GLN A 345 -13.13 -18.84 -5.30
N ALA A 346 -13.78 -17.70 -5.06
CA ALA A 346 -14.38 -16.91 -6.12
C ALA A 346 -13.32 -16.37 -7.10
N MET A 347 -12.17 -15.92 -6.59
CA MET A 347 -11.02 -15.51 -7.40
C MET A 347 -10.46 -16.67 -8.23
N GLN A 348 -10.26 -17.85 -7.60
CA GLN A 348 -9.78 -19.05 -8.29
C GLN A 348 -10.70 -19.40 -9.47
N LYS A 349 -12.02 -19.43 -9.26
CA LYS A 349 -13.00 -19.71 -10.31
C LYS A 349 -12.99 -18.64 -11.41
N TYR A 350 -12.88 -17.36 -11.03
CA TYR A 350 -12.93 -16.25 -11.97
C TYR A 350 -11.71 -16.21 -12.89
N TYR A 351 -10.50 -16.36 -12.33
CA TYR A 351 -9.24 -16.30 -13.08
C TYR A 351 -8.74 -17.67 -13.55
N GLN A 352 -9.45 -18.75 -13.23
CA GLN A 352 -9.07 -20.12 -13.57
C GLN A 352 -7.68 -20.50 -13.00
N TRP A 353 -7.39 -20.06 -11.77
CA TRP A 353 -6.13 -20.38 -11.11
C TRP A 353 -6.05 -21.86 -10.73
N THR A 354 -4.84 -22.42 -10.77
CA THR A 354 -4.55 -23.76 -10.26
C THR A 354 -4.72 -23.83 -8.75
N ASP A 355 -4.90 -25.05 -8.21
CA ASP A 355 -4.97 -25.26 -6.76
C ASP A 355 -3.67 -24.83 -6.06
N GLU A 356 -2.51 -25.00 -6.71
CA GLU A 356 -1.22 -24.56 -6.18
C GLU A 356 -1.16 -23.04 -5.94
N LEU A 357 -1.63 -22.24 -6.91
CA LEU A 357 -1.69 -20.78 -6.77
C LEU A 357 -2.67 -20.36 -5.67
N MET A 358 -3.80 -21.06 -5.57
CA MET A 358 -4.78 -20.84 -4.51
C MET A 358 -4.16 -21.10 -3.13
N GLU A 359 -3.51 -22.26 -2.94
CA GLU A 359 -2.87 -22.62 -1.67
C GLU A 359 -1.72 -21.66 -1.33
N PHE A 360 -0.96 -21.21 -2.32
CA PHE A 360 0.08 -20.20 -2.11
C PHE A 360 -0.50 -18.87 -1.59
N LEU A 361 -1.62 -18.38 -2.16
CA LEU A 361 -2.29 -17.18 -1.64
C LEU A 361 -2.84 -17.40 -0.22
N LYS A 362 -3.44 -18.56 0.06
CA LYS A 362 -3.96 -18.88 1.40
C LYS A 362 -2.85 -18.89 2.45
N GLU A 363 -1.71 -19.50 2.15
CA GLU A 363 -0.57 -19.52 3.06
C GLU A 363 -0.05 -18.10 3.33
N GLN A 364 -0.01 -17.25 2.30
CA GLN A 364 0.46 -15.88 2.44
C GLN A 364 -0.49 -15.02 3.27
N ILE A 365 -1.81 -15.18 3.10
CA ILE A 365 -2.81 -14.54 3.96
C ILE A 365 -2.66 -15.04 5.41
N LEU A 366 -2.50 -16.35 5.62
CA LEU A 366 -2.30 -16.93 6.95
C LEU A 366 -1.05 -16.35 7.64
N ASN A 367 0.08 -16.34 6.94
CA ASN A 367 1.34 -15.78 7.43
C ASN A 367 1.20 -14.29 7.75
N LEU A 368 0.53 -13.53 6.87
CA LEU A 368 0.28 -12.10 7.04
C LEU A 368 -0.46 -11.80 8.35
N PHE A 369 -1.58 -12.47 8.59
CA PHE A 369 -2.38 -12.26 9.80
C PHE A 369 -1.64 -12.70 11.07
N ASN A 370 -1.02 -13.89 11.07
CA ASN A 370 -0.29 -14.40 12.23
C ASN A 370 0.89 -13.49 12.61
N MET A 371 1.69 -13.08 11.63
CA MET A 371 2.83 -12.19 11.85
C MET A 371 2.37 -10.79 12.30
N THR A 372 1.29 -10.27 11.71
CA THR A 372 0.67 -9.02 12.15
C THR A 372 0.27 -9.11 13.61
N TYR A 373 -0.42 -10.18 14.02
CA TYR A 373 -0.85 -10.36 15.41
C TYR A 373 0.34 -10.53 16.35
N ALA A 374 1.41 -11.20 15.91
CA ALA A 374 2.61 -11.36 16.72
C ALA A 374 3.27 -10.02 17.10
N ILE A 375 3.27 -9.04 16.18
CA ILE A 375 3.87 -7.72 16.43
C ILE A 375 2.90 -6.69 17.02
N THR A 376 1.58 -6.88 16.83
CA THR A 376 0.55 -5.91 17.26
C THR A 376 -0.27 -6.36 18.47
N GLY A 377 -0.40 -7.66 18.70
CA GLY A 377 -1.28 -8.28 19.70
C GLY A 377 -2.69 -8.60 19.17
N ASP A 378 -3.42 -9.43 19.92
CA ASP A 378 -4.75 -9.96 19.52
C ASP A 378 -5.80 -8.90 19.22
N ASN A 379 -5.70 -7.73 19.85
CA ASN A 379 -6.69 -6.66 19.68
C ASN A 379 -6.66 -6.02 18.30
N PHE A 380 -5.66 -6.31 17.46
CA PHE A 380 -5.63 -5.85 16.07
C PHE A 380 -6.85 -6.36 15.27
N LYS A 381 -7.38 -7.54 15.59
CA LYS A 381 -8.59 -8.06 14.91
C LYS A 381 -9.84 -7.21 15.11
N TYR A 382 -9.88 -6.39 16.16
CA TYR A 382 -10.95 -5.41 16.40
C TYR A 382 -10.62 -4.02 15.84
N PHE A 383 -9.45 -3.85 15.22
CA PHE A 383 -9.09 -2.65 14.48
C PHE A 383 -9.42 -2.80 12.99
N LEU A 384 -9.19 -3.98 12.42
CA LEU A 384 -9.48 -4.26 11.02
C LEU A 384 -10.98 -4.62 10.84
N THR A 385 -11.78 -3.68 10.36
CA THR A 385 -13.22 -3.88 10.14
C THR A 385 -13.54 -4.52 8.81
N GLY A 386 -12.61 -4.61 7.86
CA GLY A 386 -12.84 -5.21 6.54
C GLY A 386 -11.55 -5.54 5.79
N PHE A 387 -11.61 -6.60 4.99
CA PHE A 387 -10.49 -7.07 4.16
C PHE A 387 -11.05 -7.72 2.91
N LEU A 388 -11.13 -6.94 1.83
CA LEU A 388 -11.96 -7.23 0.67
C LEU A 388 -11.12 -7.39 -0.60
N PHE A 389 -11.46 -8.40 -1.40
CA PHE A 389 -10.92 -8.58 -2.75
C PHE A 389 -11.97 -8.24 -3.80
N SER A 390 -11.59 -7.47 -4.81
CA SER A 390 -12.49 -6.99 -5.86
C SER A 390 -12.00 -7.38 -7.26
N PRO A 391 -12.89 -7.74 -8.21
CA PRO A 391 -12.54 -7.83 -9.63
C PRO A 391 -12.31 -6.46 -10.28
N ASP A 392 -12.73 -5.38 -9.63
CA ASP A 392 -12.70 -4.04 -10.22
C ASP A 392 -11.24 -3.56 -10.38
N ALA A 393 -10.95 -3.01 -11.56
CA ALA A 393 -9.64 -2.46 -11.88
C ALA A 393 -9.80 -1.32 -12.92
N PRO A 394 -9.80 -0.05 -12.49
CA PRO A 394 -9.53 0.43 -11.12
C PRO A 394 -10.66 0.15 -10.13
N LEU A 395 -10.33 0.17 -8.84
CA LEU A 395 -11.30 0.16 -7.76
C LEU A 395 -12.24 1.38 -7.84
N LEU A 396 -13.51 1.17 -7.51
CA LEU A 396 -14.57 2.16 -7.51
C LEU A 396 -14.51 3.03 -6.25
N GLU A 397 -13.44 3.81 -6.11
CA GLU A 397 -13.36 5.00 -5.26
C GLU A 397 -12.02 5.70 -5.51
N LYS A 398 -12.01 7.04 -5.39
CA LYS A 398 -10.83 7.93 -5.51
C LYS A 398 -10.05 7.84 -6.84
N GLY A 399 -10.48 8.62 -7.83
CA GLY A 399 -9.61 9.04 -8.94
C GLY A 399 -9.05 7.91 -9.81
N ARG A 400 -8.24 8.24 -10.82
CA ARG A 400 -7.79 7.28 -11.83
C ARG A 400 -6.81 6.23 -11.24
N GLN A 401 -6.98 4.97 -11.65
CA GLN A 401 -6.02 3.85 -11.52
C GLN A 401 -5.65 3.34 -10.11
N THR A 402 -6.58 3.34 -9.14
CA THR A 402 -6.37 2.71 -7.83
C THR A 402 -6.46 1.18 -7.91
N ALA A 403 -5.41 0.48 -7.50
CA ALA A 403 -5.35 -0.99 -7.52
C ALA A 403 -5.54 -1.63 -6.13
N ALA A 404 -5.25 -0.89 -5.07
CA ALA A 404 -5.53 -1.26 -3.69
C ALA A 404 -5.56 0.02 -2.85
N TYR A 405 -6.20 -0.04 -1.68
CA TYR A 405 -6.09 1.00 -0.67
C TYR A 405 -6.46 0.48 0.73
N THR A 406 -5.90 1.16 1.71
CA THR A 406 -6.27 1.05 3.11
C THR A 406 -6.93 2.36 3.54
N ASN A 407 -8.13 2.25 4.11
CA ASN A 407 -8.81 3.39 4.70
C ASN A 407 -8.83 3.23 6.22
N TYR A 408 -8.48 4.29 6.93
CA TYR A 408 -8.42 4.29 8.40
C TYR A 408 -9.12 5.52 8.97
N TYR A 409 -9.75 5.32 10.11
CA TYR A 409 -10.63 6.29 10.75
C TYR A 409 -10.06 6.71 12.09
N PHE A 410 -10.34 7.97 12.45
CA PHE A 410 -9.81 8.60 13.64
C PHE A 410 -10.93 8.88 14.61
N GLN A 411 -10.62 8.75 15.89
CA GLN A 411 -11.46 9.23 16.97
C GLN A 411 -11.16 10.72 17.18
N SER A 412 -12.18 11.56 17.02
CA SER A 412 -12.11 12.99 17.32
C SER A 412 -12.63 13.28 18.73
N LEU A 413 -12.13 14.37 19.32
CA LEU A 413 -12.72 14.95 20.52
C LEU A 413 -14.15 15.44 20.21
N PRO A 414 -15.15 15.14 21.05
CA PRO A 414 -16.49 15.66 20.87
C PRO A 414 -16.50 17.19 20.74
N GLY A 415 -17.19 17.71 19.73
CA GLY A 415 -17.27 19.16 19.48
C GLY A 415 -15.99 19.80 18.94
N SER A 416 -14.99 19.02 18.52
CA SER A 416 -13.71 19.51 18.02
C SER A 416 -13.24 18.80 16.76
N ASN A 417 -12.41 19.48 15.97
CA ASN A 417 -11.71 18.90 14.82
C ASN A 417 -10.40 18.20 15.22
N ARG A 418 -10.09 18.11 16.51
CA ARG A 418 -8.87 17.47 17.01
C ARG A 418 -9.06 15.96 17.15
N PHE A 419 -8.08 15.20 16.69
CA PHE A 419 -8.00 13.75 16.80
C PHE A 419 -7.24 13.34 18.06
N ILE A 420 -7.60 12.21 18.64
CA ILE A 420 -6.97 11.66 19.85
C ILE A 420 -6.45 10.25 19.68
N SER A 421 -6.87 9.54 18.63
CA SER A 421 -6.51 8.15 18.38
C SER A 421 -6.92 7.76 16.97
N THR A 422 -6.24 6.79 16.36
CA THR A 422 -6.88 5.97 15.32
C THR A 422 -7.95 5.08 15.96
N ARG A 423 -8.89 4.59 15.15
CA ARG A 423 -10.05 3.85 15.66
C ARG A 423 -10.22 2.49 14.98
N TRP A 424 -10.20 2.45 13.65
CA TRP A 424 -10.33 1.23 12.85
C TRP A 424 -9.85 1.48 11.42
N ALA A 425 -9.65 0.40 10.67
CA ALA A 425 -9.28 0.42 9.27
C ALA A 425 -9.98 -0.68 8.46
N TYR A 426 -10.07 -0.52 7.15
CA TYR A 426 -10.38 -1.61 6.24
C TYR A 426 -9.48 -1.54 5.00
N ILE A 427 -9.31 -2.69 4.35
CA ILE A 427 -8.44 -2.86 3.19
C ILE A 427 -9.27 -3.36 2.01
N VAL A 428 -9.06 -2.78 0.84
CA VAL A 428 -9.66 -3.23 -0.42
C VAL A 428 -8.56 -3.41 -1.46
N ILE A 429 -8.54 -4.59 -2.11
CA ILE A 429 -7.50 -4.96 -3.07
C ILE A 429 -8.16 -5.44 -4.36
N SER A 430 -7.71 -4.90 -5.50
CA SER A 430 -8.05 -5.43 -6.82
C SER A 430 -7.31 -6.74 -7.05
N ALA A 431 -8.05 -7.85 -7.17
CA ALA A 431 -7.46 -9.16 -7.39
C ALA A 431 -6.77 -9.29 -8.77
N LYS A 432 -7.08 -8.38 -9.72
CA LYS A 432 -6.40 -8.30 -11.03
C LYS A 432 -4.89 -8.13 -10.89
N LYS A 433 -4.42 -7.53 -9.79
CA LYS A 433 -2.98 -7.39 -9.51
C LYS A 433 -2.30 -8.75 -9.32
N PHE A 434 -2.93 -9.69 -8.65
CA PHE A 434 -2.38 -11.03 -8.46
C PHE A 434 -2.34 -11.80 -9.79
N ASP A 435 -3.44 -11.77 -10.55
CA ASP A 435 -3.54 -12.50 -11.83
C ASP A 435 -2.48 -12.08 -12.85
N ASN A 436 -2.25 -10.78 -13.00
CA ASN A 436 -1.24 -10.26 -13.92
C ASN A 436 0.18 -10.78 -13.62
N VAL A 437 0.49 -11.00 -12.34
CA VAL A 437 1.83 -11.42 -11.90
C VAL A 437 1.99 -12.94 -11.99
N PHE A 438 0.94 -13.71 -11.67
CA PHE A 438 0.97 -15.18 -11.84
C PHE A 438 1.13 -15.63 -13.28
N GLN A 439 0.82 -14.78 -14.27
CA GLN A 439 1.08 -15.03 -15.69
C GLN A 439 2.54 -14.76 -16.11
N GLY A 440 3.50 -14.81 -15.18
CA GLY A 440 4.94 -14.77 -15.47
C GLY A 440 5.49 -13.39 -15.81
N LYS A 441 4.78 -12.31 -15.47
CA LYS A 441 5.30 -10.95 -15.62
C LYS A 441 6.10 -10.59 -14.37
N THR A 442 7.43 -10.56 -14.48
CA THR A 442 8.28 -9.88 -13.49
C THR A 442 7.65 -8.53 -13.18
N ILE A 443 7.58 -8.16 -11.90
CA ILE A 443 7.05 -6.85 -11.50
C ILE A 443 8.01 -5.81 -12.06
N SER A 444 7.69 -5.25 -13.23
CA SER A 444 8.54 -4.30 -13.94
C SER A 444 8.89 -3.10 -13.05
N GLU A 445 7.97 -2.75 -12.16
CA GLU A 445 8.10 -1.73 -11.15
C GLU A 445 9.17 -2.08 -10.10
N TYR A 446 9.41 -3.36 -9.76
CA TYR A 446 10.54 -3.74 -8.90
C TYR A 446 11.89 -3.44 -9.57
N LEU A 447 12.01 -3.72 -10.87
CA LEU A 447 13.28 -3.54 -11.61
C LEU A 447 13.74 -2.09 -11.69
N ILE A 448 12.80 -1.14 -11.64
CA ILE A 448 13.11 0.29 -11.59
C ILE A 448 13.21 0.84 -10.16
N GLY A 449 13.06 -0.02 -9.15
CA GLY A 449 13.06 0.35 -7.73
C GLY A 449 11.80 1.10 -7.31
N TRP A 450 10.68 0.93 -8.01
CA TRP A 450 9.39 1.50 -7.61
C TRP A 450 8.78 0.76 -6.40
N TRP A 451 8.88 -0.58 -6.39
CA TRP A 451 8.53 -1.43 -5.24
C TRP A 451 9.79 -1.98 -4.58
N SER A 452 9.71 -2.20 -3.27
CA SER A 452 10.80 -2.73 -2.42
C SER A 452 10.99 -4.25 -2.48
N SER A 453 10.00 -4.99 -2.99
CA SER A 453 9.98 -6.46 -3.04
C SER A 453 9.58 -6.97 -4.43
N PRO A 454 10.20 -8.05 -4.94
CA PRO A 454 9.80 -8.69 -6.18
C PRO A 454 8.60 -9.64 -6.01
N ASN A 455 8.11 -9.83 -4.78
CA ASN A 455 7.06 -10.81 -4.49
C ASN A 455 5.69 -10.36 -5.01
N VAL A 456 4.93 -11.29 -5.57
CA VAL A 456 3.61 -11.04 -6.18
C VAL A 456 2.57 -10.49 -5.20
N PHE A 457 2.72 -10.76 -3.91
CA PHE A 457 1.83 -10.30 -2.85
C PHE A 457 2.31 -9.00 -2.19
N TYR A 458 3.23 -8.27 -2.82
CA TYR A 458 3.73 -7.02 -2.26
C TYR A 458 2.61 -6.04 -1.91
N THR A 459 1.57 -5.93 -2.76
CA THR A 459 0.42 -5.04 -2.55
C THR A 459 -0.39 -5.46 -1.32
N LEU A 460 -0.63 -6.76 -1.15
CA LEU A 460 -1.34 -7.32 0.01
C LEU A 460 -0.65 -6.94 1.32
N ASN A 461 0.67 -7.14 1.37
CA ASN A 461 1.47 -6.85 2.56
C ASN A 461 1.63 -5.34 2.77
N HIS A 462 1.75 -4.57 1.69
CA HIS A 462 1.81 -3.11 1.71
C HIS A 462 0.57 -2.51 2.40
N GLU A 463 -0.63 -2.90 1.97
CA GLU A 463 -1.87 -2.41 2.57
C GLU A 463 -2.01 -2.82 4.05
N MET A 464 -1.63 -4.06 4.39
CA MET A 464 -1.59 -4.46 5.80
C MET A 464 -0.59 -3.60 6.60
N GLY A 465 0.55 -3.24 6.01
CA GLY A 465 1.53 -2.32 6.60
C GLY A 465 0.91 -0.97 6.96
N HIS A 466 0.05 -0.40 6.13
CA HIS A 466 -0.71 0.81 6.48
C HIS A 466 -1.65 0.60 7.66
N ALA A 467 -2.36 -0.53 7.72
CA ALA A 467 -3.23 -0.85 8.85
C ALA A 467 -2.42 -1.04 10.15
N VAL A 468 -1.24 -1.66 10.07
CA VAL A 468 -0.30 -1.82 11.20
C VAL A 468 0.22 -0.46 11.69
N ASP A 469 0.63 0.43 10.79
CA ASP A 469 1.05 1.79 11.16
C ASP A 469 -0.10 2.55 11.83
N ALA A 470 -1.30 2.49 11.24
CA ALA A 470 -2.47 3.14 11.83
C ALA A 470 -2.83 2.57 13.20
N TYR A 471 -2.69 1.25 13.40
CA TYR A 471 -2.92 0.65 14.71
C TYR A 471 -1.92 1.11 15.77
N TYR A 472 -0.69 1.45 15.38
CA TYR A 472 0.32 2.03 16.28
C TYR A 472 -0.18 3.32 16.96
N GLY A 473 -0.86 4.19 16.21
CA GLY A 473 -1.48 5.41 16.70
C GLY A 473 -2.71 5.22 17.61
N MET A 474 -3.19 3.98 17.78
CA MET A 474 -4.36 3.71 18.62
C MET A 474 -3.94 3.74 20.10
N ILE A 475 -4.48 4.68 20.89
CA ILE A 475 -4.16 4.77 22.32
C ILE A 475 -4.70 3.58 23.10
N LYS A 476 -4.11 3.31 24.26
CA LYS A 476 -4.43 2.16 25.11
C LYS A 476 -5.92 2.07 25.46
N GLU A 477 -6.53 3.20 25.80
CA GLU A 477 -7.94 3.30 26.18
C GLU A 477 -8.83 2.84 25.01
N THR A 478 -8.58 3.36 23.81
CA THR A 478 -9.30 2.97 22.59
C THR A 478 -9.09 1.48 22.29
N ARG A 479 -7.86 0.96 22.40
CA ARG A 479 -7.56 -0.48 22.17
C ARG A 479 -8.35 -1.38 23.12
N ASN A 480 -8.45 -1.00 24.40
CA ASN A 480 -9.13 -1.80 25.42
C ASN A 480 -10.65 -1.87 25.21
N VAL A 481 -11.25 -0.80 24.69
CA VAL A 481 -12.70 -0.76 24.43
C VAL A 481 -13.08 -1.18 23.02
N ALA A 482 -12.11 -1.34 22.11
CA ALA A 482 -12.38 -1.75 20.73
C ALA A 482 -13.28 -3.00 20.62
N PRO A 483 -13.06 -4.09 21.38
CA PRO A 483 -13.91 -5.27 21.32
C PRO A 483 -15.38 -4.98 21.64
N LYS A 484 -15.64 -4.09 22.63
CA LYS A 484 -16.99 -3.72 23.08
C LYS A 484 -17.80 -3.00 22.01
N TYR A 485 -17.15 -2.16 21.19
CA TYR A 485 -17.82 -1.34 20.18
C TYR A 485 -17.69 -1.88 18.75
N PHE A 486 -16.87 -2.92 18.54
CA PHE A 486 -16.57 -3.43 17.21
C PHE A 486 -17.82 -3.85 16.43
N LYS A 487 -18.71 -4.63 17.05
CA LYS A 487 -19.94 -5.11 16.39
C LYS A 487 -20.83 -3.96 15.92
N ASN A 488 -20.94 -2.88 16.71
CA ASN A 488 -21.71 -1.70 16.32
C ASN A 488 -21.10 -0.99 15.10
N ILE A 489 -19.77 -0.93 15.02
CA ILE A 489 -19.06 -0.35 13.88
C ILE A 489 -19.31 -1.18 12.62
N VAL A 490 -19.13 -2.50 12.70
CA VAL A 490 -19.35 -3.41 11.55
C VAL A 490 -20.82 -3.41 11.12
N ASN A 491 -21.79 -3.45 12.05
CA ASN A 491 -23.23 -3.35 11.74
C ASN A 491 -23.59 -2.02 11.05
N SER A 492 -22.98 -0.91 11.48
CA SER A 492 -23.26 0.41 10.90
C SER A 492 -22.69 0.56 9.50
N LEU A 493 -21.54 -0.02 9.21
CA LEU A 493 -20.90 0.09 7.89
C LEU A 493 -21.50 -0.95 6.93
N GLY A 494 -21.61 -2.20 7.35
CA GLY A 494 -21.77 -3.34 6.45
C GLY A 494 -20.63 -3.44 5.43
N ILE A 495 -20.75 -4.39 4.50
CA ILE A 495 -19.72 -4.57 3.47
C ILE A 495 -19.74 -3.45 2.44
N LYS A 496 -20.92 -3.02 2.02
CA LYS A 496 -21.08 -1.98 1.01
C LYS A 496 -20.65 -0.62 1.56
N GLY A 497 -20.85 -0.33 2.86
CA GLY A 497 -20.29 0.88 3.47
C GLY A 497 -18.76 0.95 3.50
N GLN A 498 -18.06 -0.16 3.21
CA GLN A 498 -16.60 -0.20 3.05
C GLN A 498 -16.18 -0.11 1.57
N TYR A 499 -16.92 -0.77 0.68
CA TYR A 499 -16.66 -0.71 -0.75
C TYR A 499 -17.94 -0.87 -1.57
N MET A 500 -18.24 0.14 -2.41
CA MET A 500 -19.44 0.17 -3.26
C MET A 500 -19.33 -0.71 -4.51
N GLY A 501 -18.13 -1.14 -4.88
CA GLY A 501 -17.92 -1.94 -6.09
C GLY A 501 -18.23 -3.43 -5.92
N ASN A 502 -17.76 -4.22 -6.89
CA ASN A 502 -17.93 -5.66 -6.88
C ASN A 502 -16.93 -6.31 -5.93
N ILE A 503 -17.34 -7.35 -5.21
CA ILE A 503 -16.53 -8.03 -4.20
C ILE A 503 -16.58 -9.54 -4.43
N PHE A 504 -15.41 -10.16 -4.55
CA PHE A 504 -15.28 -11.61 -4.68
C PHE A 504 -15.75 -12.32 -3.42
N GLY A 505 -16.62 -13.33 -3.59
CA GLY A 505 -17.20 -14.12 -2.50
C GLY A 505 -18.47 -13.53 -1.89
N TYR A 506 -18.85 -12.31 -2.29
CA TYR A 506 -20.09 -11.65 -1.87
C TYR A 506 -21.04 -11.41 -3.04
N ASP A 507 -20.54 -10.75 -4.09
CA ASP A 507 -21.32 -10.51 -5.30
C ASP A 507 -21.23 -11.73 -6.24
N ASP A 508 -22.34 -12.10 -6.87
CA ASP A 508 -22.40 -13.19 -7.85
C ASP A 508 -21.81 -12.79 -9.22
N ILE A 509 -20.49 -12.61 -9.24
CA ILE A 509 -19.72 -12.15 -10.40
C ILE A 509 -19.67 -13.23 -11.50
N ALA A 510 -19.66 -14.51 -11.11
CA ALA A 510 -19.59 -15.63 -12.04
C ALA A 510 -20.90 -15.77 -12.85
N SER A 511 -22.07 -15.67 -12.20
CA SER A 511 -23.34 -15.67 -12.94
C SER A 511 -23.53 -14.39 -13.75
N TYR A 512 -23.01 -13.25 -13.30
CA TYR A 512 -23.04 -12.00 -14.06
C TYR A 512 -22.30 -12.13 -15.39
N ASN A 513 -21.06 -12.64 -15.40
CA ASN A 513 -20.30 -12.85 -16.64
C ASN A 513 -20.93 -13.90 -17.56
N GLN A 514 -21.50 -14.97 -16.99
CA GLN A 514 -22.23 -15.97 -17.77
C GLN A 514 -23.50 -15.38 -18.41
N LYS A 515 -24.27 -14.57 -17.66
CA LYS A 515 -25.45 -13.86 -18.17
C LYS A 515 -25.08 -12.84 -19.25
N VAL A 516 -24.00 -12.07 -19.07
CA VAL A 516 -23.51 -11.12 -20.08
C VAL A 516 -23.07 -11.87 -21.36
N ASN A 517 -22.40 -13.01 -21.23
CA ASN A 517 -22.03 -13.82 -22.39
C ASN A 517 -23.24 -14.44 -23.10
N ILE A 518 -24.25 -14.90 -22.34
CA ILE A 518 -25.53 -15.37 -22.92
C ILE A 518 -26.24 -14.24 -23.66
N ILE A 519 -26.29 -13.03 -23.07
CA ILE A 519 -26.88 -11.84 -23.72
C ILE A 519 -26.11 -11.48 -25.00
N LYS A 520 -24.77 -11.53 -24.99
CA LYS A 520 -23.95 -11.30 -26.19
C LYS A 520 -24.24 -12.33 -27.28
N ILE A 521 -24.32 -13.62 -26.94
CA ILE A 521 -24.69 -14.69 -27.88
C ILE A 521 -26.08 -14.43 -28.45
N PHE A 522 -27.05 -14.08 -27.60
CA PHE A 522 -28.42 -13.77 -28.02
C PHE A 522 -28.47 -12.57 -28.97
N LEU A 523 -27.70 -11.50 -28.70
CA LEU A 523 -27.58 -10.33 -29.57
C LEU A 523 -26.92 -10.67 -30.91
N ILE A 524 -25.90 -11.53 -30.94
CA ILE A 524 -25.27 -12.02 -32.17
C ILE A 524 -26.28 -12.82 -33.01
N ILE A 525 -27.05 -13.71 -32.38
CA ILE A 525 -28.10 -14.48 -33.06
C ILE A 525 -29.15 -13.53 -33.64
N MET A 526 -29.69 -12.61 -32.83
CA MET A 526 -30.67 -11.61 -33.25
C MET A 526 -30.19 -10.80 -34.46
N PHE A 527 -28.95 -10.29 -34.41
CA PHE A 527 -28.33 -9.54 -35.49
C PHE A 527 -28.14 -10.39 -36.75
N GLY A 528 -27.71 -11.65 -36.59
CA GLY A 528 -27.59 -12.62 -37.68
C GLY A 528 -28.94 -12.83 -38.39
N THR A 529 -30.01 -13.13 -37.64
CA THR A 529 -31.36 -13.26 -38.21
C THR A 529 -31.84 -12.00 -38.91
N PHE A 530 -31.56 -10.82 -38.34
CA PHE A 530 -31.91 -9.54 -38.96
C PHE A 530 -31.20 -9.36 -40.31
N CYS A 531 -29.88 -9.59 -40.37
CA CYS A 531 -29.12 -9.53 -41.62
C CYS A 531 -29.63 -10.54 -42.67
N THR A 532 -29.90 -11.78 -42.26
CA THR A 532 -30.45 -12.80 -43.17
C THR A 532 -31.83 -12.38 -43.71
N SER A 533 -32.68 -11.79 -42.88
CA SER A 533 -34.00 -11.32 -43.31
C SER A 533 -33.92 -10.19 -44.34
N ILE A 534 -32.96 -9.27 -44.20
CA ILE A 534 -32.69 -8.21 -45.20
C ILE A 534 -32.22 -8.81 -46.52
N ILE A 535 -31.28 -9.78 -46.47
CA ILE A 535 -30.78 -10.45 -47.68
C ILE A 535 -31.93 -11.17 -48.40
N ILE A 536 -32.77 -11.90 -47.67
CA ILE A 536 -33.96 -12.56 -48.24
C ILE A 536 -34.90 -11.53 -48.86
N ALA A 537 -35.19 -10.43 -48.19
CA ALA A 537 -36.05 -9.37 -48.72
C ALA A 537 -35.47 -8.74 -50.00
N PHE A 538 -34.15 -8.55 -50.05
CA PHE A 538 -33.44 -8.00 -51.22
C PHE A 538 -33.43 -8.98 -52.40
N VAL A 539 -33.12 -10.25 -52.16
CA VAL A 539 -33.18 -11.32 -53.17
C VAL A 539 -34.61 -11.51 -53.68
N TRP A 540 -35.60 -11.46 -52.78
CA TRP A 540 -37.00 -11.58 -53.18
C TRP A 540 -37.47 -10.37 -54.00
N GLY A 541 -37.11 -9.15 -53.58
CA GLY A 541 -37.40 -7.92 -54.31
C GLY A 541 -36.77 -7.88 -55.70
N THR A 542 -35.51 -8.28 -55.83
CA THR A 542 -34.82 -8.38 -57.12
C THR A 542 -35.41 -9.48 -58.00
N SER A 543 -35.76 -10.66 -57.45
CA SER A 543 -36.45 -11.72 -58.21
C SER A 543 -37.81 -11.28 -58.77
N ARG A 544 -38.51 -10.38 -58.06
CA ARG A 544 -39.80 -9.84 -58.48
C ARG A 544 -39.66 -8.85 -59.64
N ASN A 545 -38.60 -8.05 -59.65
CA ASN A 545 -38.30 -7.12 -60.74
C ASN A 545 -37.77 -7.81 -62.01
N ILE A 546 -37.33 -9.07 -61.91
CA ILE A 546 -36.85 -9.87 -63.05
C ILE A 546 -37.98 -10.71 -63.68
N ARG A 547 -39.24 -10.63 -63.19
CA ARG A 547 -40.36 -11.21 -63.94
C ARG A 547 -40.56 -10.42 -65.24
N PRO A 548 -40.41 -11.05 -66.41
CA PRO A 548 -40.61 -10.36 -67.68
C PRO A 548 -42.06 -9.87 -67.72
N GLN A 549 -42.25 -8.58 -68.02
CA GLN A 549 -43.54 -8.07 -68.48
C GLN A 549 -43.92 -8.90 -69.70
N LYS A 550 -44.81 -9.88 -69.53
CA LYS A 550 -45.51 -10.48 -70.64
C LYS A 550 -46.37 -9.37 -71.26
N LYS A 551 -46.02 -9.03 -72.50
CA LYS A 551 -46.81 -8.17 -73.39
C LYS A 551 -48.26 -8.64 -73.46
#